data_AF-A0A933F969-F1
#
_entry.id   AF-A0A933F969-F1
#
_cell.length_a   1.000
_cell.length_b   1.000
_cell.length_c   1.000
_cell.angle_alpha   90.00
_cell.angle_beta   90.00
_cell.angle_gamma   90.00
#
_symmetry.space_group_name_H-M   'P 1'
#
loop_
_entity.id
_entity.type
_entity.pdbx_description
1 polymer ?
#
loop_
_entity_poly.entity_id
_entity_poly.type
_entity_poly.pdbx_seq_one_letter_code
_entity_poly.pdbx_strand_id
1 'polypeptide(L)'
;LSPLVEMGFTKAEIRAASQALGLPTWDKPAMPCLASRFPYGTAISAAGLRRVERAEAILRQHGFRELRVRHFGEAARIEVAREELPRLLEPARQAAVTAALQGLGYRTVTVDPEGFRSGRLNAGHRPAGAAGDPRG
;
A
#
# COMPACT_ATOMS: atom_id res chain seq x y z
N LEU A 1 -12.63 12.56 3.08
CA LEU A 1 -13.32 12.75 4.37
C LEU A 1 -14.57 11.88 4.35
N SER A 2 -14.87 11.20 5.45
CA SER A 2 -15.97 10.20 5.50
C SER A 2 -17.32 10.93 5.72
N PRO A 3 -18.40 10.54 5.01
CA PRO A 3 -19.71 11.22 5.02
C PRO A 3 -20.38 11.35 6.40
N LEU A 4 -19.91 10.64 7.42
CA LEU A 4 -20.45 10.71 8.78
C LEU A 4 -19.98 11.94 9.58
N VAL A 5 -18.89 12.59 9.15
CA VAL A 5 -18.39 13.82 9.81
C VAL A 5 -19.23 15.04 9.42
N GLU A 6 -19.87 15.00 8.24
CA GLU A 6 -20.72 16.10 7.74
C GLU A 6 -22.07 16.19 8.45
N MET A 7 -22.48 15.15 9.19
CA MET A 7 -23.74 15.10 9.93
C MET A 7 -23.61 15.50 11.41
N GLY A 8 -22.48 16.07 11.83
CA GLY A 8 -22.30 16.65 13.17
C GLY A 8 -22.09 15.66 14.32
N PHE A 9 -21.97 14.36 14.03
CA PHE A 9 -21.71 13.35 15.05
C PHE A 9 -20.28 13.42 15.57
N THR A 10 -20.13 13.49 16.89
CA THR A 10 -18.81 13.45 17.52
C THR A 10 -18.24 12.03 17.46
N LYS A 11 -16.90 11.92 17.42
CA LYS A 11 -16.20 10.62 17.40
C LYS A 11 -16.57 9.70 18.57
N ALA A 12 -17.02 10.28 19.69
CA ALA A 12 -17.46 9.55 20.87
C ALA A 12 -18.81 8.85 20.64
N GLU A 13 -19.76 9.52 19.97
CA GLU A 13 -21.12 9.00 19.74
C GLU A 13 -21.13 7.85 18.72
N ILE A 14 -20.31 7.96 17.67
CA ILE A 14 -20.13 6.89 16.67
C ILE A 14 -19.54 5.63 17.32
N ARG A 15 -18.68 5.79 18.34
CA ARG A 15 -18.05 4.69 19.07
C ARG A 15 -19.03 4.01 20.02
N ALA A 16 -19.86 4.78 20.74
CA ALA A 16 -20.90 4.26 21.61
C ALA A 16 -21.98 3.48 20.83
N ALA A 17 -22.43 4.02 19.68
CA ALA A 17 -23.40 3.35 18.82
C ALA A 17 -22.85 2.06 18.19
N SER A 18 -21.57 2.04 17.80
CA SER A 18 -20.93 0.83 17.24
C SER A 18 -20.74 -0.29 18.27
N GLN A 19 -20.52 0.07 19.55
CA GLN A 19 -20.36 -0.90 20.63
C GLN A 19 -21.70 -1.54 21.04
N ALA A 20 -22.79 -0.77 21.03
CA ALA A 20 -24.14 -1.28 21.29
C ALA A 20 -24.66 -2.22 20.19
N LEU A 21 -24.15 -2.09 18.95
CA LEU A 21 -24.54 -2.91 17.79
C LEU A 21 -23.65 -4.14 17.57
N GLY A 22 -22.69 -4.42 18.46
CA GLY A 22 -21.84 -5.62 18.38
C GLY A 22 -20.92 -5.66 17.15
N LEU A 23 -20.58 -4.51 16.57
CA LEU A 23 -19.76 -4.46 15.36
C LEU A 23 -18.27 -4.70 15.69
N PRO A 24 -17.61 -5.69 15.06
CA PRO A 24 -16.23 -6.12 15.38
C PRO A 24 -15.12 -5.12 14.97
N THR A 25 -15.48 -3.88 14.65
CA THR A 25 -14.59 -2.86 14.08
C THR A 25 -13.96 -1.92 15.12
N TRP A 26 -14.15 -2.16 16.41
CA TRP A 26 -13.80 -1.19 17.46
C TRP A 26 -12.30 -1.10 17.84
N ASP A 27 -11.46 -2.05 17.42
CA ASP A 27 -10.10 -2.20 17.96
C ASP A 27 -8.99 -2.58 16.94
N LYS A 28 -8.89 -1.91 15.77
CA LYS A 28 -7.72 -2.10 14.89
C LYS A 28 -7.18 -0.80 14.25
N PRO A 29 -5.90 -0.44 14.46
CA PRO A 29 -5.27 0.71 13.83
C PRO A 29 -4.99 0.45 12.34
N ALA A 30 -4.98 1.52 11.53
CA ALA A 30 -4.71 1.58 10.08
C ALA A 30 -5.78 1.00 9.10
N MET A 31 -7.06 0.95 9.49
CA MET A 31 -8.14 0.45 8.63
C MET A 31 -8.48 1.33 7.38
N PRO A 32 -8.49 2.68 7.44
CA PRO A 32 -8.96 3.47 6.29
C PRO A 32 -7.97 3.54 5.13
N CYS A 33 -6.66 3.53 5.40
CA CYS A 33 -5.65 3.67 4.36
C CYS A 33 -5.45 2.35 3.59
N LEU A 34 -5.43 1.21 4.28
CA LEU A 34 -5.22 -0.10 3.64
C LEU A 34 -6.43 -0.58 2.85
N ALA A 35 -7.65 -0.24 3.26
CA ALA A 35 -8.88 -0.59 2.53
C ALA A 35 -8.87 -0.10 1.06
N SER A 36 -8.20 1.03 0.80
CA SER A 36 -8.06 1.57 -0.56
C SER A 36 -7.22 0.72 -1.53
N ARG A 37 -6.56 -0.34 -1.03
CA ARG A 37 -5.83 -1.32 -1.84
C ARG A 37 -6.75 -2.40 -2.43
N PHE A 38 -8.02 -2.44 -2.03
CA PHE A 38 -9.00 -3.41 -2.50
C PHE A 38 -9.90 -2.74 -3.56
N PRO A 39 -10.24 -3.42 -4.66
CA PRO A 39 -11.23 -2.94 -5.61
C PRO A 39 -12.58 -2.74 -4.94
N TYR A 40 -13.35 -1.76 -5.43
CA TYR A 40 -14.73 -1.58 -5.00
C TYR A 40 -15.55 -2.85 -5.25
N GLY A 41 -16.41 -3.20 -4.28
CA GLY A 41 -17.19 -4.44 -4.32
C GLY A 41 -16.44 -5.69 -3.84
N THR A 42 -15.16 -5.61 -3.50
CA THR A 42 -14.41 -6.74 -2.93
C THR A 42 -14.66 -6.84 -1.43
N ALA A 43 -14.98 -8.04 -0.94
CA ALA A 43 -15.07 -8.30 0.49
C ALA A 43 -13.70 -8.10 1.16
N ILE A 44 -13.61 -7.12 2.05
CA ILE A 44 -12.39 -6.84 2.81
C ILE A 44 -12.35 -7.80 4.01
N SER A 45 -11.41 -8.75 4.00
CA SER A 45 -11.18 -9.64 5.13
C SER A 45 -9.98 -9.17 5.97
N ALA A 46 -10.00 -9.44 7.28
CA ALA A 46 -8.86 -9.15 8.15
C ALA A 46 -7.58 -9.89 7.71
N ALA A 47 -7.72 -11.08 7.12
CA ALA A 47 -6.61 -11.83 6.55
C ALA A 47 -6.05 -11.13 5.29
N GLY A 48 -6.91 -10.63 4.40
CA GLY A 48 -6.52 -9.84 3.24
C GLY A 48 -5.76 -8.57 3.63
N LEU A 49 -6.27 -7.83 4.63
CA LEU A 49 -5.60 -6.63 5.14
C LEU A 49 -4.19 -6.92 5.65
N ARG A 50 -4.02 -7.96 6.48
CA ARG A 50 -2.69 -8.39 6.96
C ARG A 50 -1.78 -8.86 5.83
N ARG A 51 -2.33 -9.52 4.81
CA ARG A 51 -1.57 -9.97 3.64
C ARG A 51 -1.03 -8.76 2.87
N VAL A 52 -1.84 -7.73 2.65
CA VAL A 52 -1.42 -6.48 1.99
C VAL A 52 -0.34 -5.76 2.81
N GLU A 53 -0.56 -5.62 4.12
CA GLU A 53 0.41 -4.97 5.02
C GLU A 53 1.78 -5.66 4.97
N ARG A 54 1.81 -6.99 5.06
CA ARG A 54 3.05 -7.78 4.95
C ARG A 54 3.70 -7.64 3.57
N ALA A 55 2.91 -7.63 2.50
CA ALA A 55 3.43 -7.45 1.14
C ALA A 55 4.09 -6.07 0.97
N GLU A 56 3.44 -5.00 1.45
CA GLU A 56 4.03 -3.67 1.42
C GLU A 56 5.30 -3.58 2.31
N ALA A 57 5.33 -4.25 3.46
CA ALA A 57 6.50 -4.29 4.34
C ALA A 57 7.70 -4.99 3.69
N ILE A 58 7.49 -6.10 2.99
CA ILE A 58 8.53 -6.80 2.20
C ILE A 58 9.12 -5.87 1.15
N LEU A 59 8.28 -5.17 0.38
CA LEU A 59 8.77 -4.23 -0.64
C LEU A 59 9.57 -3.08 -0.01
N ARG A 60 9.18 -2.58 1.16
CA ARG A 60 9.96 -1.59 1.92
C ARG A 60 11.33 -2.14 2.33
N GLN A 61 11.42 -3.40 2.73
CA GLN A 61 12.70 -4.07 3.05
C GLN A 61 13.59 -4.23 1.81
N HIS A 62 13.00 -4.40 0.62
CA HIS A 62 13.73 -4.34 -0.65
C HIS A 62 14.13 -2.91 -1.07
N GLY A 63 13.80 -1.91 -0.26
CA GLY A 63 14.25 -0.53 -0.39
C GLY A 63 13.32 0.37 -1.21
N PHE A 64 12.10 -0.07 -1.52
CA PHE A 64 11.10 0.77 -2.20
C PHE A 64 10.45 1.74 -1.19
N ARG A 65 10.33 3.01 -1.57
CA ARG A 65 9.87 4.06 -0.64
C ARG A 65 8.42 4.42 -0.91
N GLU A 66 8.11 4.68 -2.17
CA GLU A 66 6.77 5.02 -2.63
C GLU A 66 6.17 3.80 -3.31
N LEU A 67 5.28 3.12 -2.61
CA LEU A 67 4.70 1.87 -3.10
C LEU A 67 3.28 1.65 -2.61
N ARG A 68 2.58 0.81 -3.37
CA ARG A 68 1.26 0.28 -3.02
C ARG A 68 1.12 -1.13 -3.56
N VAL A 69 0.55 -2.02 -2.76
CA VAL A 69 0.15 -3.36 -3.22
C VAL A 69 -1.36 -3.42 -3.30
N ARG A 70 -1.91 -3.56 -4.50
CA ARG A 70 -3.35 -3.79 -4.69
C ARG A 70 -3.68 -5.26 -4.64
N HIS A 71 -4.76 -5.57 -3.94
CA HIS A 71 -5.18 -6.93 -3.65
C HIS A 71 -6.40 -7.33 -4.48
N PHE A 72 -6.30 -8.46 -5.16
CA PHE A 72 -7.34 -9.05 -6.00
C PHE A 72 -7.51 -10.53 -5.63
N GLY A 73 -7.87 -10.80 -4.37
CA GLY A 73 -8.01 -12.16 -3.84
C GLY A 73 -6.67 -12.89 -3.76
N GLU A 74 -6.33 -13.63 -4.81
CA GLU A 74 -5.07 -14.36 -4.92
C GLU A 74 -4.09 -13.72 -5.89
N ALA A 75 -4.45 -12.59 -6.50
CA ALA A 75 -3.53 -11.77 -7.26
C ALA A 75 -3.11 -10.51 -6.50
N ALA A 76 -1.85 -10.11 -6.66
CA ALA A 76 -1.30 -8.85 -6.19
C ALA A 76 -0.79 -8.03 -7.37
N ARG A 77 -1.11 -6.74 -7.38
CA ARG A 77 -0.50 -5.77 -8.29
C ARG A 77 0.37 -4.80 -7.51
N ILE A 78 1.65 -4.74 -7.85
CA ILE A 78 2.64 -3.86 -7.25
C ILE A 78 2.68 -2.55 -8.04
N GLU A 79 2.52 -1.43 -7.34
CA GLU A 79 2.76 -0.08 -7.83
C GLU A 79 3.95 0.48 -7.05
N VAL A 80 5.02 0.89 -7.73
CA VAL A 80 6.18 1.60 -7.14
C VAL A 80 6.42 2.90 -7.89
N ALA A 81 7.10 3.86 -7.28
CA ALA A 81 7.52 5.08 -7.97
C ALA A 81 8.18 4.77 -9.32
N ARG A 82 7.92 5.62 -10.32
CA ARG A 82 8.30 5.34 -11.71
C ARG A 82 9.81 5.26 -11.89
N GLU A 83 10.55 6.00 -11.09
CA GLU A 83 12.01 6.00 -11.06
C GLU A 83 12.56 4.71 -10.44
N GLU A 84 11.76 4.00 -9.64
CA GLU A 84 12.11 2.73 -8.99
C GLU A 84 11.71 1.49 -9.81
N LEU A 85 10.91 1.65 -10.89
CA LEU A 85 10.47 0.55 -11.75
C LEU A 85 11.63 -0.25 -12.37
N PRO A 86 12.68 0.38 -12.96
CA PRO A 86 13.79 -0.38 -13.52
C PRO A 86 14.46 -1.30 -12.49
N ARG A 87 14.60 -0.81 -11.25
CA ARG A 87 15.17 -1.57 -10.13
C ARG A 87 14.29 -2.76 -9.77
N LEU A 88 12.96 -2.60 -9.74
CA LEU A 88 12.02 -3.70 -9.48
C LEU A 88 12.06 -4.78 -10.57
N LEU A 89 12.28 -4.37 -11.82
CA LEU A 89 12.32 -5.25 -12.99
C LEU A 89 13.69 -5.93 -13.22
N GLU A 90 14.69 -5.64 -12.39
CA GLU A 90 15.94 -6.40 -12.37
C GLU A 90 15.63 -7.89 -12.12
N PRO A 91 16.12 -8.84 -12.96
CA PRO A 91 15.67 -10.24 -12.90
C PRO A 91 15.78 -10.89 -11.51
N ALA A 92 16.90 -10.67 -10.82
CA ALA A 92 17.12 -11.22 -9.48
C ALA A 92 16.16 -10.62 -8.43
N ARG A 93 15.91 -9.30 -8.51
CA ARG A 93 15.00 -8.63 -7.58
C ARG A 93 13.55 -9.01 -7.85
N GLN A 94 13.15 -9.03 -9.12
CA GLN A 94 11.82 -9.44 -9.54
C GLN A 94 11.51 -10.86 -9.06
N ALA A 95 12.45 -11.79 -9.23
CA ALA A 95 12.30 -13.17 -8.75
C ALA A 95 12.16 -13.23 -7.22
N ALA A 96 13.01 -12.54 -6.47
CA ALA A 96 12.96 -12.51 -5.01
C ALA A 96 11.64 -11.92 -4.48
N VAL A 97 11.20 -10.79 -5.02
CA VAL A 97 9.93 -10.14 -4.64
C VAL A 97 8.75 -11.05 -4.97
N THR A 98 8.74 -11.64 -6.17
CA THR A 98 7.66 -12.53 -6.60
C THR A 98 7.55 -13.74 -5.67
N ALA A 99 8.66 -14.42 -5.37
CA ALA A 99 8.68 -15.56 -4.48
C ALA A 99 8.21 -15.19 -3.06
N ALA A 100 8.64 -14.04 -2.53
CA ALA A 100 8.24 -13.57 -1.22
C ALA A 100 6.73 -13.28 -1.14
N LEU A 101 6.16 -12.65 -2.16
CA LEU A 101 4.71 -12.40 -2.23
C LEU A 101 3.91 -13.67 -2.45
N GLN A 102 4.42 -14.63 -3.24
CA GLN A 102 3.80 -15.94 -3.39
C GLN A 102 3.76 -16.70 -2.06
N GLY A 103 4.80 -16.59 -1.23
CA GLY A 103 4.81 -17.12 0.14
C GLY A 103 3.75 -16.52 1.07
N LEU A 104 3.15 -15.37 0.73
CA LEU A 104 2.02 -14.79 1.45
C LEU A 104 0.65 -15.31 0.98
N GLY A 105 0.63 -16.18 -0.03
CA GLY A 105 -0.58 -16.77 -0.61
C GLY A 105 -1.12 -16.04 -1.84
N TYR A 106 -0.27 -15.28 -2.55
CA TYR A 106 -0.61 -14.78 -3.88
C TYR A 106 -0.21 -15.81 -4.95
N ARG A 107 -1.12 -16.20 -5.83
CA ARG A 107 -0.81 -17.05 -7.00
C ARG A 107 -0.18 -16.24 -8.12
N THR A 108 -0.64 -15.01 -8.29
CA THR A 108 -0.21 -14.13 -9.38
C THR A 108 0.32 -12.81 -8.81
N VAL A 109 1.50 -12.39 -9.26
CA VAL A 109 2.10 -11.10 -8.89
C VAL A 109 2.37 -10.34 -10.18
N THR A 110 1.84 -9.13 -10.30
CA THR A 110 2.05 -8.24 -11.44
C THR A 110 2.63 -6.91 -11.00
N VAL A 111 3.29 -6.21 -11.92
CA VAL A 111 3.80 -4.85 -11.71
C VAL A 111 3.00 -3.92 -12.62
N ASP A 112 2.54 -2.80 -12.07
CA ASP A 112 1.88 -1.75 -12.85
C ASP A 112 2.94 -0.98 -13.68
N PRO A 113 2.89 -1.01 -15.02
CA PRO A 113 3.88 -0.36 -15.87
C PRO A 113 3.80 1.17 -15.80
N GLU A 114 2.69 1.73 -15.34
CA GLU A 114 2.57 3.17 -15.15
C GLU A 114 3.32 3.64 -13.89
N GLY A 115 3.49 2.74 -12.93
CA GLY A 115 4.04 3.02 -11.61
C GLY A 115 3.00 3.60 -10.64
N PHE A 116 3.47 3.96 -9.45
CA PHE A 116 2.66 4.59 -8.42
C PHE A 116 2.40 6.06 -8.79
N ARG A 117 1.13 6.42 -8.92
CA ARG A 117 0.69 7.81 -9.11
C ARG A 117 0.12 8.32 -7.79
N SER A 118 0.82 9.22 -7.10
CA SER A 118 0.23 9.93 -5.96
C SER A 118 -0.82 10.92 -6.46
N GLY A 119 -2.08 10.74 -6.04
CA GLY A 119 -3.19 11.59 -6.47
C GLY A 119 -3.15 13.04 -5.97
N ARG A 120 -2.18 13.45 -5.13
CA ARG A 120 -1.93 14.85 -4.72
C ARG A 120 -0.45 15.04 -4.34
N LEU A 121 0.09 16.20 -4.72
CA LEU A 121 1.39 16.79 -4.34
C LEU A 121 2.63 16.33 -5.13
N ASN A 122 2.79 16.93 -6.32
CA ASN A 122 4.11 17.32 -6.78
C ASN A 122 4.62 18.45 -5.88
N ALA A 123 5.63 18.19 -5.06
CA ALA A 123 6.60 19.21 -4.64
C ALA A 123 7.89 18.52 -4.17
N GLY A 124 8.82 18.35 -5.11
CA GLY A 124 10.25 18.43 -4.84
C GLY A 124 10.87 17.33 -3.97
N HIS A 125 11.20 16.20 -4.58
CA HIS A 125 12.41 15.48 -4.17
C HIS A 125 13.35 15.33 -5.37
N ARG A 126 14.16 16.37 -5.61
CA ARG A 126 15.44 16.16 -6.30
C ARG A 126 16.31 15.37 -5.31
N PRO A 127 16.80 14.16 -5.65
CA PRO A 127 17.88 13.59 -4.85
C PRO A 127 19.08 14.53 -4.93
N ALA A 128 19.61 14.89 -3.76
CA ALA A 128 20.80 15.70 -3.62
C ALA A 128 21.96 15.05 -4.38
N GLY A 129 22.78 15.89 -5.02
CA GLY A 129 23.78 15.51 -6.00
C GLY A 129 24.80 14.49 -5.50
N ALA A 130 25.17 13.58 -6.40
CA ALA A 130 26.43 12.87 -6.33
C ALA A 130 27.53 13.75 -6.96
N ALA A 131 28.64 13.81 -6.24
CA ALA A 131 29.80 14.68 -6.41
C ALA A 131 30.54 14.54 -7.76
N GLY A 132 31.31 15.58 -8.08
CA GLY A 132 32.31 15.57 -9.13
C GLY A 132 33.20 16.82 -9.05
N ASP A 133 34.10 16.82 -8.05
CA ASP A 133 35.32 17.64 -8.03
C ASP A 133 36.12 17.46 -9.33
N PRO A 134 36.48 18.53 -10.04
CA PRO A 134 37.56 18.51 -10.99
C PRO A 134 38.71 19.38 -10.48
N ARG A 135 39.70 18.76 -9.85
CA ARG A 135 41.14 19.04 -9.98
C ARG A 135 41.51 20.53 -10.12
N GLY A 136 42.02 21.10 -9.03
CA GLY A 136 42.82 22.33 -8.99
C GLY A 136 43.81 22.29 -7.85
#